data_AF-A0A3R8Z7F5-F1
#
_entry.id   AF-A0A3R8Z7F5-F1
#
_cell.length_a   1.000
_cell.length_b   1.000
_cell.length_c   1.000
_cell.angle_alpha   90.00
_cell.angle_beta   90.00
_cell.angle_gamma   90.00
#
_symmetry.space_group_name_H-M   'P 1'
#
loop_
_entity.id
_entity.type
_entity.pdbx_description
1 polymer ?
#
loop_
_entity_poly.entity_id
_entity_poly.type
_entity_poly.pdbx_seq_one_letter_code
_entity_poly.pdbx_strand_id
1 'polypeptide(L)' 'MSTTFKIHYEHQAEGHLHSEEVLLESEGEPTEAAVQDAVRQHIAKHHGTADFTVISVAPYP' A
#
# COMPACT_ATOMS: atom_id res chain seq x y z
N MET A 1 -9.25 -19.16 1.55
CA MET A 1 -8.18 -19.11 0.54
C MET A 1 -7.67 -17.68 0.56
N SER A 2 -6.45 -17.46 1.03
CA SER A 2 -5.86 -16.12 1.06
C SER A 2 -5.41 -15.74 -0.36
N THR A 3 -5.81 -14.55 -0.81
CA THR A 3 -5.35 -13.94 -2.05
C THR A 3 -4.38 -12.83 -1.71
N THR A 4 -3.24 -12.80 -2.39
CA THR A 4 -2.29 -11.69 -2.22
C THR A 4 -2.74 -10.55 -3.13
N PHE A 5 -2.74 -9.33 -2.63
CA PHE A 5 -3.03 -8.13 -3.41
C PHE A 5 -1.79 -7.27 -3.47
N LYS A 6 -1.39 -6.89 -4.68
CA LYS A 6 -0.35 -5.91 -4.92
C LYS A 6 -0.99 -4.53 -4.92
N ILE A 7 -0.63 -3.73 -3.92
CA ILE A 7 -1.06 -2.36 -3.77
C ILE A 7 0.10 -1.48 -4.22
N HIS A 8 -0.14 -0.70 -5.26
CA HIS A 8 0.79 0.30 -5.76
C HIS A 8 0.37 1.66 -5.21
N TYR A 9 1.26 2.33 -4.51
CA TYR A 9 1.01 3.64 -3.92
C TYR A 9 2.17 4.58 -4.20
N GLU A 10 1.90 5.87 -4.16
CA GLU A 10 2.90 6.93 -4.17
C GLU A 10 2.90 7.62 -2.83
N HIS A 11 4.08 7.95 -2.30
CA HIS A 11 4.24 8.79 -1.13
C HIS A 11 5.17 9.96 -1.43
N GLN A 12 4.93 11.08 -0.77
CA GLN A 12 5.80 12.25 -0.89
C GLN A 12 6.82 12.25 0.26
N ALA A 13 8.07 11.92 -0.05
CA ALA A 13 9.18 12.00 0.90
C ALA A 13 10.12 13.12 0.45
N GLU A 14 10.45 14.04 1.36
CA GLU A 14 11.46 15.10 1.14
C GLU A 14 11.20 15.96 -0.11
N GLY A 15 9.92 16.19 -0.45
CA GLY A 15 9.52 16.97 -1.63
C GLY A 15 9.55 16.21 -2.95
N HIS A 16 9.90 14.93 -2.93
CA HIS A 16 9.94 14.04 -4.08
C HIS A 16 8.81 13.00 -3.99
N LEU A 17 8.13 12.76 -5.11
CA LEU A 17 7.16 11.67 -5.23
C LEU A 17 7.91 10.36 -5.43
N HIS A 18 7.69 9.41 -4.54
CA HIS A 18 8.20 8.05 -4.61
C HIS A 18 7.04 7.08 -4.76
N SER A 19 7.12 6.21 -5.75
CA SER A 19 6.17 5.12 -5.97
C SER A 19 6.70 3.83 -5.35
N GLU A 20 5.89 3.15 -4.54
CA GLU A 20 6.21 1.90 -3.87
C GLU A 20 5.07 0.88 -3.94
N GLU A 21 5.42 -0.38 -3.75
CA GLU A 21 4.52 -1.51 -3.87
C GLU A 21 4.48 -2.29 -2.56
N VAL A 22 3.28 -2.49 -2.00
CA VAL A 22 3.07 -3.32 -0.82
C VAL A 22 2.20 -4.53 -1.16
N LEU A 23 2.56 -5.69 -0.60
CA LEU A 23 1.80 -6.91 -0.74
C LEU A 23 0.91 -7.08 0.50
N LEU A 24 -0.39 -7.21 0.27
CA LEU A 24 -1.39 -7.45 1.30
C LEU A 24 -2.04 -8.81 1.09
N GLU A 25 -1.83 -9.72 2.03
CA GLU A 25 -2.55 -11.00 2.03
C GLU A 25 -3.94 -10.80 2.66
N SER A 26 -4.99 -11.13 1.93
CA SER A 26 -6.37 -11.03 2.40
C SER A 26 -7.20 -12.22 1.95
N GLU A 27 -8.11 -12.71 2.81
CA GLU A 27 -8.99 -13.85 2.50
C GLU A 27 -10.19 -13.47 1.61
N GLY A 28 -10.06 -12.42 0.79
CA GLY A 28 -11.10 -11.88 -0.10
C GLY A 28 -10.67 -10.53 -0.72
N GLU A 29 -11.61 -9.80 -1.33
CA GLU A 29 -11.36 -8.42 -1.78
C GLU A 29 -10.98 -7.54 -0.58
N PRO A 30 -9.76 -6.96 -0.55
CA PRO A 30 -9.33 -6.16 0.57
C PRO A 30 -10.17 -4.89 0.61
N THR A 31 -10.67 -4.54 1.79
CA THR A 31 -11.36 -3.27 1.98
C THR A 31 -10.39 -2.12 1.82
N GLU A 32 -10.89 -0.97 1.36
CA GLU A 32 -10.09 0.24 1.18
C GLU A 32 -9.37 0.64 2.48
N ALA A 33 -9.99 0.40 3.64
CA ALA A 33 -9.37 0.59 4.94
C ALA A 33 -8.17 -0.34 5.19
N ALA A 34 -8.25 -1.62 4.81
CA ALA A 34 -7.16 -2.57 4.94
C ALA A 34 -5.99 -2.22 4.00
N VAL A 35 -6.30 -1.78 2.78
CA VAL A 35 -5.31 -1.27 1.83
C VAL A 35 -4.58 -0.05 2.40
N GLN A 36 -5.33 0.94 2.88
CA GLN A 36 -4.74 2.14 3.48
C GLN A 36 -3.92 1.82 4.73
N ASP A 37 -4.39 0.90 5.60
CA ASP A 37 -3.64 0.50 6.79
C ASP A 37 -2.33 -0.20 6.42
N ALA A 38 -2.35 -1.10 5.44
CA ALA A 38 -1.16 -1.79 4.95
C ALA A 38 -0.11 -0.82 4.37
N VAL A 39 -0.55 0.12 3.53
CA VAL A 39 0.31 1.18 2.99
C VAL A 39 0.85 2.06 4.11
N ARG A 40 0.00 2.47 5.05
CA ARG A 40 0.40 3.29 6.19
C ARG A 40 1.42 2.59 7.08
N GLN A 41 1.25 1.30 7.34
CA GLN A 41 2.23 0.49 8.08
C GLN A 41 3.56 0.37 7.32
N HIS A 42 3.51 0.20 5.99
CA HIS A 42 4.71 0.16 5.16
C HIS A 42 5.47 1.49 5.22
N ILE A 43 4.77 2.61 5.01
CA ILE A 43 5.37 3.95 5.09
C ILE A 43 5.88 4.23 6.49
N ALA A 44 5.11 3.93 7.55
CA ALA A 44 5.55 4.13 8.93
C ALA A 44 6.85 3.35 9.25
N LYS A 45 7.06 2.20 8.61
CA LYS A 45 8.24 1.36 8.79
C LYS A 45 9.45 1.81 7.96
N HIS A 46 9.22 2.33 6.76
CA HIS A 46 10.29 2.63 5.79
C HIS A 46 10.59 4.13 5.61
N HIS A 47 9.59 5.00 5.74
CA HIS A 47 9.64 6.42 5.38
C HIS A 47 9.06 7.38 6.44
N GLY A 48 8.48 6.87 7.53
CA GLY A 48 7.92 7.67 8.63
C GLY A 48 6.48 8.13 8.38
N THR A 49 6.18 9.42 8.59
CA THR A 49 4.87 10.02 8.28
C THR A 49 4.94 10.81 6.97
N ALA A 50 4.88 10.08 5.86
CA ALA A 50 4.72 10.68 4.53
C ALA A 50 3.26 10.57 4.08
N ASP A 51 2.74 11.63 3.45
CA ASP A 51 1.46 11.59 2.75
C ASP A 51 1.54 10.60 1.59
N PHE A 52 0.50 9.79 1.42
CA PHE A 52 0.45 8.77 0.38
C PHE A 52 -0.87 8.75 -0.38
N THR A 53 -0.79 8.28 -1.61
CA THR A 53 -1.89 8.10 -2.53
C THR A 53 -1.84 6.70 -3.09
N VAL A 54 -2.89 5.92 -2.90
CA VAL A 54 -3.01 4.59 -3.52
C VAL A 54 -3.34 4.78 -5.00
N ILE A 55 -2.49 4.26 -5.88
CA ILE A 55 -2.66 4.36 -7.33
C ILE A 55 -3.52 3.21 -7.84
N SER A 56 -3.22 1.99 -7.41
CA SER A 56 -3.91 0.79 -7.88
C SER A 56 -3.80 -0.36 -6.90
N VAL A 57 -4.85 -1.17 -6.82
CA VAL A 57 -4.88 -2.42 -6.07
C VAL A 57 -5.23 -3.54 -7.04
N ALA A 58 -4.36 -4.52 -7.18
CA ALA A 58 -4.58 -5.66 -8.08
C ALA A 58 -4.28 -6.97 -7.35
N PRO A 59 -5.08 -8.04 -7.57
CA PRO A 59 -4.73 -9.35 -7.07
C PRO A 59 -3.42 -9.82 -7.73
N TYR A 60 -2.49 -10.29 -6.91
CA TYR A 60 -1.21 -10.85 -7.31
C TYR A 60 -1.34 -12.38 -7.38
N PRO A 61 -1.13 -12.99 -8.57
CA PRO A 61 -1.24 -14.43 -8.77
C PRO A 61 -0.04 -15.22 -8.25
#